data_AF-A0A1F8XSA6-F1
#
_entry.id   AF-A0A1F8XSA6-F1
#
_cell.length_a   1.000
_cell.length_b   1.000
_cell.length_c   1.000
_cell.angle_alpha   90.00
_cell.angle_beta   90.00
_cell.angle_gamma   90.00
#
_symmetry.space_group_name_H-M   'P 1'
#
loop_
_entity.id
_entity.type
_entity.pdbx_description
1 polymer ?
#
loop_
_entity_poly.entity_id
_entity_poly.type
_entity_poly.pdbx_seq_one_letter_code
_entity_poly.pdbx_strand_id
1 'polypeptide(L)'
;MKLNFRRLSNIQKLVLSLAVLFAIALLDYRSFTSRHRKIEIYDDLNARISSIRVSITQLEYLLDMFTVARRFENSSVELIRHDVERLDESIGLVVNDQGFKDALASNAQLAEALGAISEDWRTIKAEIRRLNDALSQDEIILVHNAVDVNAVLVIEKTERLMGQISSERTKVFDETRSLARTSIIGFVLFILAASFLAYRRYVRPLERAALVARRLASGDLSAGFREDRSSLGDLSIELNRMVGSFKEDGERKDRRRAEIEGELKMAGIGFEAAGSVLKLAGRSLSLPDVFMAAARESAFVFGKGAVAVYAMEEGALRLKASEGFDDNFMRQWASVDASALDAGAGPAAFKGIDRVRPSGLAAYLTGRGFTGVVIAPIEYDGKPLGVLISALREAPGNAVAFYGSIAAALGVSAGHVGLLQAEMAQRKFLERVVNQVPFGVAVFGRDGSCVLMNSVLKRLLGADPRPGALIHYSVFEDDILSAQGMLTSIRKAYEGYSTEFIINYNPIMLSRCGFMGAAKMLKIRSIPLYDAGGEISNIALLYEDMTDQAETPEGGAGSGGIS
;
A
#
# COMPACT_ATOMS: atom_id res chain seq x y z
N MET A 1 -60.91 5.22 -18.83
CA MET A 1 -59.82 5.77 -17.99
C MET A 1 -58.48 5.39 -18.63
N LYS A 2 -57.76 6.31 -19.29
CA LYS A 2 -56.46 5.98 -19.92
C LYS A 2 -55.37 6.00 -18.83
N LEU A 3 -54.95 4.84 -18.35
CA LEU A 3 -53.80 4.73 -17.46
C LEU A 3 -52.56 5.26 -18.18
N ASN A 4 -52.00 6.35 -17.68
CA ASN A 4 -50.86 7.02 -18.29
C ASN A 4 -49.57 6.24 -17.95
N PHE A 5 -49.34 5.13 -18.67
CA PHE A 5 -48.24 4.17 -18.46
C PHE A 5 -46.85 4.81 -18.35
N ARG A 6 -46.66 6.02 -18.91
CA ARG A 6 -45.41 6.76 -18.84
C ARG A 6 -45.02 7.14 -17.41
N ARG A 7 -45.99 7.38 -16.51
CA ARG A 7 -45.74 7.80 -15.12
C ARG A 7 -45.46 6.65 -14.14
N LEU A 8 -45.70 5.41 -14.54
CA LEU A 8 -45.45 4.26 -13.66
C LEU A 8 -43.95 3.99 -13.51
N SER A 9 -43.53 3.65 -12.29
CA SER A 9 -42.16 3.20 -12.03
C SER A 9 -41.87 1.90 -12.80
N ASN A 10 -40.59 1.60 -13.06
CA ASN A 10 -40.23 0.37 -13.77
C ASN A 10 -40.70 -0.89 -13.01
N ILE A 11 -40.70 -0.85 -11.67
CA ILE A 11 -41.22 -1.93 -10.81
C ILE A 11 -42.73 -2.09 -11.00
N GLN A 12 -43.50 -0.99 -11.01
CA GLN A 12 -44.94 -1.05 -11.24
C GLN A 12 -45.28 -1.61 -12.62
N LYS A 13 -44.51 -1.24 -13.66
CA LYS A 13 -44.67 -1.80 -15.01
C LYS A 13 -44.39 -3.30 -15.02
N LEU A 14 -43.35 -3.76 -14.32
CA LEU A 14 -43.02 -5.17 -14.18
C LEU A 14 -44.15 -5.94 -13.48
N VAL A 15 -44.60 -5.45 -12.31
CA VAL A 15 -45.69 -6.08 -11.55
C VAL A 15 -46.97 -6.16 -12.36
N LEU A 16 -47.34 -5.08 -13.08
CA LEU A 16 -48.52 -5.07 -13.93
C LEU A 16 -48.39 -6.07 -15.10
N SER A 17 -47.22 -6.16 -15.73
CA SER A 17 -46.98 -7.16 -16.78
C SER A 17 -47.04 -8.60 -16.26
N LEU A 18 -46.53 -8.85 -15.06
CA LEU A 18 -46.59 -10.15 -14.40
C LEU A 18 -48.04 -10.53 -14.05
N ALA A 19 -48.82 -9.57 -13.55
CA ALA A 19 -50.23 -9.78 -13.22
C ALA A 19 -51.06 -10.15 -14.45
N VAL A 20 -50.83 -9.48 -15.60
CA VAL A 20 -51.48 -9.84 -16.88
C VAL A 20 -51.10 -11.25 -17.31
N LEU A 21 -49.82 -11.63 -17.17
CA LEU A 21 -49.36 -12.97 -17.51
C LEU A 21 -50.01 -14.05 -16.63
N PHE A 22 -50.10 -13.81 -15.32
CA PHE A 22 -50.79 -14.72 -14.40
C PHE A 22 -52.29 -14.85 -14.72
N ALA A 23 -52.94 -13.75 -15.09
CA ALA A 23 -54.36 -13.79 -15.47
C ALA A 23 -54.58 -14.66 -16.72
N ILE A 24 -53.72 -14.55 -17.74
CA ILE A 24 -53.78 -15.40 -18.94
C ILE A 24 -53.55 -16.87 -18.58
N ALA A 25 -52.52 -17.17 -17.78
CA ALA A 25 -52.22 -18.54 -17.36
C ALA A 25 -53.38 -19.17 -16.56
N LEU A 26 -54.05 -18.40 -15.70
CA LEU A 26 -55.20 -18.87 -14.93
C LEU A 26 -56.41 -19.18 -15.83
N LEU A 27 -56.65 -18.36 -16.86
CA LEU A 27 -57.70 -18.60 -17.85
C LEU A 27 -57.43 -19.86 -18.67
N ASP A 28 -56.19 -20.05 -19.12
CA ASP A 28 -55.77 -21.26 -19.84
C ASP A 28 -55.91 -22.51 -18.98
N TYR A 29 -55.48 -22.45 -17.71
CA TYR A 29 -55.63 -23.56 -16.76
C TYR A 29 -57.11 -23.92 -16.51
N ARG A 30 -57.97 -22.91 -16.35
CA ARG A 30 -59.41 -23.12 -16.18
C ARG A 30 -60.05 -23.75 -17.43
N SER A 31 -59.63 -23.33 -18.62
CA SER A 31 -60.07 -23.94 -19.88
C SER A 31 -59.63 -25.40 -19.96
N PHE A 32 -58.37 -25.70 -19.66
CA PHE A 32 -57.81 -27.05 -19.69
C PHE A 32 -58.50 -28.01 -18.72
N THR A 33 -58.67 -27.60 -17.46
CA THR A 33 -59.34 -28.40 -16.43
C THR A 33 -60.79 -28.73 -16.78
N SER A 34 -61.52 -27.78 -17.38
CA SER A 34 -62.89 -28.02 -17.83
C SER A 34 -63.00 -29.09 -18.93
N ARG A 35 -62.02 -29.15 -19.83
CA ARG A 35 -61.98 -30.14 -20.92
C ARG A 35 -61.49 -31.50 -20.45
N HIS A 36 -60.53 -31.54 -19.53
CA HIS A 36 -60.08 -32.79 -18.90
C HIS A 36 -61.23 -33.52 -18.20
N ARG A 37 -62.05 -32.77 -17.44
CA ARG A 37 -63.24 -33.33 -16.78
C ARG A 37 -64.22 -33.96 -17.77
N LYS A 38 -64.36 -33.42 -18.98
CA LYS A 38 -65.20 -34.03 -20.03
C LYS A 38 -64.65 -35.37 -20.51
N ILE A 39 -63.33 -35.50 -20.65
CA ILE A 39 -62.68 -36.75 -21.04
C ILE A 39 -62.92 -37.83 -19.98
N GLU A 40 -62.79 -37.49 -18.69
CA GLU A 40 -63.09 -38.40 -17.58
C GLU A 40 -64.54 -38.87 -17.60
N ILE A 41 -65.50 -37.97 -17.89
CA ILE A 41 -66.92 -38.33 -18.01
C ILE A 41 -67.14 -39.31 -19.16
N TYR A 42 -66.50 -39.12 -20.32
CA TYR A 42 -66.61 -40.07 -21.44
C TYR A 42 -65.95 -41.42 -21.12
N ASP A 43 -64.84 -41.44 -20.40
CA ASP A 43 -64.17 -42.68 -19.97
C ASP A 43 -65.04 -43.47 -18.98
N ASP A 44 -65.65 -42.81 -17.98
CA ASP A 44 -66.57 -43.48 -17.05
C ASP A 44 -67.86 -43.95 -17.75
N LEU A 45 -68.42 -43.13 -18.65
CA LEU A 45 -69.58 -43.52 -19.45
C LEU A 45 -69.29 -44.76 -20.30
N ASN A 46 -68.15 -44.78 -21.00
CA ASN A 46 -67.74 -45.93 -21.81
C ASN A 46 -67.56 -47.21 -20.97
N ALA A 47 -66.95 -47.09 -19.78
CA ALA A 47 -66.78 -48.21 -18.86
C ALA A 47 -68.12 -48.78 -18.39
N ARG A 48 -69.10 -47.91 -18.07
CA ARG A 48 -70.43 -48.34 -17.64
C ARG A 48 -71.25 -48.97 -18.76
N ILE A 49 -71.23 -48.41 -19.96
CA ILE A 49 -71.89 -49.01 -21.14
C ILE A 49 -71.27 -50.37 -21.47
N SER A 50 -69.95 -50.50 -21.37
CA SER A 50 -69.27 -51.79 -21.53
C SER A 50 -69.72 -52.81 -20.47
N SER A 51 -69.90 -52.38 -19.22
CA SER A 51 -70.41 -53.25 -18.15
C SER A 51 -71.84 -53.71 -18.43
N ILE A 52 -72.72 -52.80 -18.88
CA ILE A 52 -74.11 -53.11 -19.28
C ILE A 52 -74.13 -54.16 -20.39
N ARG A 53 -73.30 -54.00 -21.43
CA ARG A 53 -73.17 -54.97 -22.52
C ARG A 53 -72.78 -56.36 -22.00
N VAL A 54 -71.75 -56.45 -21.16
CA VAL A 54 -71.32 -57.73 -20.58
C VAL A 54 -72.43 -58.39 -19.76
N SER A 55 -73.14 -57.61 -18.95
CA SER A 55 -74.28 -58.12 -18.16
C SER A 55 -75.45 -58.59 -19.02
N ILE A 56 -75.71 -57.96 -20.17
CA ILE A 56 -76.74 -58.42 -21.12
C ILE A 56 -76.33 -59.74 -21.75
N THR A 57 -75.09 -59.89 -22.20
CA THR A 57 -74.59 -61.16 -22.74
C THR A 57 -74.61 -62.28 -21.69
N GLN A 58 -74.35 -61.96 -20.42
CA GLN A 58 -74.50 -62.93 -19.32
C GLN A 58 -75.96 -63.34 -19.11
N LEU A 59 -76.88 -62.39 -19.16
CA LEU A 59 -78.32 -62.65 -19.05
C LEU A 59 -78.83 -63.53 -20.20
N GLU A 60 -78.42 -63.23 -21.43
CA GLU A 60 -78.70 -64.03 -22.64
C GLU A 60 -78.20 -65.47 -22.46
N TYR A 61 -76.94 -65.65 -22.04
CA TYR A 61 -76.36 -66.98 -21.77
C TYR A 61 -77.12 -67.77 -20.68
N LEU A 62 -77.54 -67.10 -19.60
CA LEU A 62 -78.32 -67.74 -18.54
C LEU A 62 -79.70 -68.16 -19.05
N LEU A 63 -80.34 -67.34 -19.89
CA LEU A 63 -81.60 -67.66 -20.52
C LEU A 63 -81.48 -68.82 -21.52
N ASP A 64 -80.42 -68.86 -22.34
CA ASP A 64 -80.10 -69.99 -23.21
C ASP A 64 -79.92 -71.29 -22.42
N MET A 65 -79.15 -71.23 -21.34
CA MET A 65 -78.94 -72.39 -20.48
C MET A 65 -80.25 -72.87 -19.85
N PHE A 66 -81.09 -71.93 -19.42
CA PHE A 66 -82.39 -72.19 -18.81
C PHE A 66 -83.35 -72.86 -19.80
N THR A 67 -83.39 -72.42 -21.06
CA THR A 67 -84.23 -73.04 -22.10
C THR A 67 -83.74 -74.42 -22.52
N VAL A 68 -82.42 -74.61 -22.68
CA VAL A 68 -81.83 -75.88 -23.12
C VAL A 68 -81.93 -76.96 -22.03
N ALA A 69 -81.71 -76.60 -20.76
CA ALA A 69 -81.71 -77.57 -19.66
C ALA A 69 -83.10 -78.16 -19.37
N ARG A 70 -84.18 -77.48 -19.80
CA ARG A 70 -85.59 -77.84 -19.49
C ARG A 70 -85.88 -78.09 -18.01
N ARG A 71 -85.04 -77.54 -17.11
CA ARG A 71 -85.18 -77.65 -15.66
C ARG A 71 -85.65 -76.32 -15.10
N PHE A 72 -86.97 -76.19 -14.97
CA PHE A 72 -87.63 -75.01 -14.44
C PHE A 72 -87.67 -75.05 -12.91
N GLU A 73 -86.49 -75.04 -12.29
CA GLU A 73 -86.37 -74.90 -10.84
C GLU A 73 -86.55 -73.43 -10.45
N ASN A 74 -87.31 -73.15 -9.39
CA ASN A 74 -87.57 -71.78 -8.91
C ASN A 74 -86.27 -71.00 -8.63
N SER A 75 -85.20 -71.69 -8.26
CA SER A 75 -83.87 -71.12 -8.01
C SER A 75 -83.24 -70.43 -9.23
N SER A 76 -83.42 -71.00 -10.42
CA SER A 76 -82.86 -70.42 -11.67
C SER A 76 -83.62 -69.16 -12.10
N VAL A 77 -84.93 -69.12 -11.88
CA VAL A 77 -85.77 -67.94 -12.14
C VAL A 77 -85.39 -66.79 -11.21
N GLU A 78 -85.10 -67.10 -9.93
CA GLU A 78 -84.61 -66.10 -8.97
C GLU A 78 -83.24 -65.52 -9.37
N LEU A 79 -82.31 -66.35 -9.88
CA LEU A 79 -81.01 -65.89 -10.39
C LEU A 79 -81.17 -64.92 -11.57
N ILE A 80 -81.97 -65.28 -12.58
CA ILE A 80 -82.25 -64.43 -13.74
C ILE A 80 -82.86 -63.11 -13.28
N ARG A 81 -83.82 -63.15 -12.34
CA ARG A 81 -84.45 -61.95 -11.79
C ARG A 81 -83.44 -61.04 -11.11
N HIS A 82 -82.57 -61.59 -10.28
CA HIS A 82 -81.54 -60.82 -9.60
C HIS A 82 -80.59 -60.13 -10.59
N ASP A 83 -80.19 -60.80 -11.67
CA ASP A 83 -79.35 -60.20 -12.71
C ASP A 83 -80.08 -59.11 -13.50
N VAL A 84 -81.38 -59.27 -13.74
CA VAL A 84 -82.23 -58.21 -14.32
C VAL A 84 -82.32 -57.00 -13.39
N GLU A 85 -82.53 -57.19 -12.09
CA GLU A 85 -82.60 -56.08 -11.14
C GLU A 85 -81.27 -55.31 -11.08
N ARG A 86 -80.13 -56.01 -11.08
CA ARG A 86 -78.79 -55.38 -11.13
C ARG A 86 -78.51 -54.62 -12.42
N LEU A 87 -78.95 -55.16 -13.55
CA LEU A 87 -78.78 -54.53 -14.85
C LEU A 87 -79.69 -53.31 -14.99
N ASP A 88 -80.91 -53.36 -14.44
CA ASP A 88 -81.82 -52.22 -14.36
C ASP A 88 -81.26 -51.08 -13.52
N GLU A 89 -80.63 -51.41 -12.38
CA GLU A 89 -79.90 -50.42 -11.57
C GLU A 89 -78.74 -49.82 -12.37
N SER A 90 -77.95 -50.65 -13.07
CA SER A 90 -76.81 -50.20 -13.87
C SER A 90 -77.22 -49.25 -15.00
N ILE A 91 -78.29 -49.59 -15.73
CA ILE A 91 -78.86 -48.73 -16.78
C ILE A 91 -79.47 -47.47 -16.17
N GLY A 92 -80.18 -47.61 -15.05
CA GLY A 92 -80.77 -46.51 -14.31
C GLY A 92 -79.73 -45.50 -13.82
N LEU A 93 -78.57 -45.96 -13.36
CA LEU A 93 -77.43 -45.11 -12.98
C LEU A 93 -76.93 -44.32 -14.19
N VAL A 94 -76.70 -44.97 -15.34
CA VAL A 94 -76.20 -44.26 -16.54
C VAL A 94 -77.19 -43.22 -17.05
N VAL A 95 -78.49 -43.54 -17.04
CA VAL A 95 -79.55 -42.64 -17.52
C VAL A 95 -79.79 -41.46 -16.56
N ASN A 96 -79.70 -41.70 -15.25
CA ASN A 96 -80.09 -40.70 -14.25
C ASN A 96 -78.94 -39.88 -13.69
N ASP A 97 -77.69 -40.32 -13.83
CA ASP A 97 -76.51 -39.60 -13.34
C ASP A 97 -76.39 -38.21 -13.97
N GLN A 98 -76.26 -37.19 -13.12
CA GLN A 98 -76.22 -35.79 -13.56
C GLN A 98 -74.96 -35.48 -14.39
N GLY A 99 -73.83 -36.12 -14.09
CA GLY A 99 -72.59 -35.97 -14.84
C GLY A 99 -72.71 -36.48 -16.28
N PHE A 100 -73.43 -37.58 -16.49
CA PHE A 100 -73.71 -38.07 -17.84
C PHE A 100 -74.77 -37.25 -18.55
N LYS A 101 -75.82 -36.79 -17.85
CA LYS A 101 -76.85 -35.91 -18.44
C LYS A 101 -76.25 -34.68 -19.11
N ASP A 102 -75.25 -34.04 -18.51
CA ASP A 102 -74.61 -32.87 -19.10
C ASP A 102 -73.82 -33.24 -20.38
N ALA A 103 -73.14 -34.39 -20.39
CA ALA A 103 -72.43 -34.89 -21.57
C ALA A 103 -73.39 -35.33 -22.69
N LEU A 104 -74.48 -36.01 -22.34
CA LEU A 104 -75.52 -36.47 -23.26
C LEU A 104 -76.33 -35.30 -23.82
N ALA A 105 -76.67 -34.30 -23.01
CA ALA A 105 -77.37 -33.09 -23.47
C ALA A 105 -76.53 -32.30 -24.49
N SER A 106 -75.20 -32.38 -24.38
CA SER A 106 -74.29 -31.77 -25.35
C SER A 106 -74.17 -32.53 -26.67
N ASN A 107 -74.67 -33.78 -26.74
CA ASN A 107 -74.62 -34.62 -27.93
C ASN A 107 -75.94 -35.40 -28.13
N ALA A 108 -76.80 -34.86 -29.00
CA ALA A 108 -78.12 -35.44 -29.29
C ALA A 108 -78.06 -36.92 -29.72
N GLN A 109 -77.02 -37.35 -30.44
CA GLN A 109 -76.88 -38.74 -30.90
C GLN A 109 -76.64 -39.70 -29.74
N LEU A 110 -75.81 -39.32 -28.77
CA LEU A 110 -75.54 -40.15 -27.59
C LEU A 110 -76.81 -40.27 -26.71
N ALA A 111 -77.54 -39.17 -26.54
CA ALA A 111 -78.78 -39.16 -25.78
C ALA A 111 -79.86 -40.05 -26.42
N GLU A 112 -80.01 -39.97 -27.75
CA GLU A 112 -80.94 -40.81 -28.51
C GLU A 112 -80.56 -42.30 -28.43
N ALA A 113 -79.29 -42.64 -28.64
CA ALA A 113 -78.81 -44.02 -28.56
C ALA A 113 -79.00 -44.63 -27.16
N LEU A 114 -78.73 -43.87 -26.09
CA LEU A 114 -78.98 -44.32 -24.72
C LEU A 114 -80.49 -44.47 -24.43
N GLY A 115 -81.31 -43.56 -24.95
CA GLY A 115 -82.77 -43.64 -24.87
C GLY A 115 -83.30 -44.93 -25.50
N ALA A 116 -82.81 -45.27 -26.70
CA ALA A 116 -83.17 -46.49 -27.41
C ALA A 116 -82.74 -47.76 -26.67
N ILE A 117 -81.56 -47.77 -26.03
CA ILE A 117 -81.10 -48.87 -25.16
C ILE A 117 -82.03 -49.02 -23.95
N SER A 118 -82.41 -47.91 -23.31
CA SER A 118 -83.29 -47.93 -22.15
C SER A 118 -84.70 -48.42 -22.50
N GLU A 119 -85.20 -48.12 -23.69
CA GLU A 119 -86.48 -48.59 -24.19
C GLU A 119 -86.48 -50.10 -24.43
N ASP A 120 -85.51 -50.62 -25.20
CA ASP A 120 -85.36 -52.06 -25.43
C ASP A 120 -85.17 -52.83 -24.11
N TRP A 121 -84.40 -52.26 -23.17
CA TRP A 121 -84.23 -52.85 -21.84
C TRP A 121 -85.54 -52.97 -21.06
N ARG A 122 -86.43 -51.96 -21.15
CA ARG A 122 -87.76 -52.05 -20.52
C ARG A 122 -88.58 -53.18 -21.11
N THR A 123 -88.46 -53.43 -22.42
CA THR A 123 -89.08 -54.57 -23.10
C THR A 123 -88.53 -55.90 -22.59
N ILE A 124 -87.20 -56.06 -22.50
CA ILE A 124 -86.54 -57.25 -21.93
C ILE A 124 -87.05 -57.50 -20.50
N LYS A 125 -87.07 -56.47 -19.66
CA LYS A 125 -87.54 -56.55 -18.27
C LYS A 125 -89.01 -56.95 -18.17
N ALA A 126 -89.85 -56.46 -19.09
CA ALA A 126 -91.27 -56.82 -19.14
C ALA A 126 -91.46 -58.29 -19.54
N GLU A 127 -90.72 -58.78 -20.54
CA GLU A 127 -90.78 -60.17 -20.97
C GLU A 127 -90.24 -61.14 -19.91
N ILE A 128 -89.13 -60.82 -19.24
CA ILE A 128 -88.60 -61.68 -18.16
C ILE A 128 -89.56 -61.75 -16.97
N ARG A 129 -90.33 -60.69 -16.68
CA ARG A 129 -91.37 -60.77 -15.64
C ARG A 129 -92.47 -61.78 -15.99
N ARG A 130 -92.77 -61.97 -17.27
CA ARG A 130 -93.75 -62.98 -17.73
C ARG A 130 -93.25 -64.41 -17.52
N LEU A 131 -91.93 -64.62 -17.41
CA LEU A 131 -91.34 -65.93 -17.11
C LEU A 131 -91.85 -66.53 -15.79
N ASN A 132 -92.26 -65.68 -14.84
CA ASN A 132 -92.81 -66.11 -13.55
C ASN A 132 -94.24 -66.67 -13.65
N ASP A 133 -94.98 -66.25 -14.69
CA ASP A 133 -96.38 -66.65 -14.93
C ASP A 133 -96.51 -67.70 -16.04
N ALA A 134 -95.42 -67.95 -16.78
CA ALA A 134 -95.37 -68.94 -17.86
C ALA A 134 -95.42 -70.37 -17.28
N LEU A 135 -96.47 -71.11 -17.63
CA LEU A 135 -96.71 -72.46 -17.09
C LEU A 135 -96.31 -73.56 -18.08
N SER A 136 -96.14 -73.21 -19.36
CA SER A 136 -95.82 -74.16 -20.43
C SER A 136 -94.43 -73.92 -21.03
N GLN A 137 -93.82 -74.99 -21.53
CA GLN A 137 -92.52 -74.93 -22.20
C GLN A 137 -92.55 -73.99 -23.42
N ASP A 138 -93.67 -73.96 -24.15
CA ASP A 138 -93.83 -73.13 -25.35
C ASP A 138 -93.84 -71.64 -25.00
N GLU A 139 -94.46 -71.25 -23.88
CA GLU A 139 -94.43 -69.86 -23.39
C GLU A 139 -93.03 -69.41 -23.00
N ILE A 140 -92.23 -70.29 -22.39
CA ILE A 140 -90.85 -69.98 -22.02
C ILE A 140 -89.97 -69.79 -23.26
N ILE A 141 -90.18 -70.59 -24.32
CA ILE A 141 -89.49 -70.41 -25.61
C ILE A 141 -89.88 -69.06 -26.24
N LEU A 142 -91.14 -68.64 -26.15
CA LEU A 142 -91.58 -67.34 -26.67
C LEU A 142 -90.96 -66.17 -25.90
N VAL A 143 -90.91 -66.26 -24.56
CA VAL A 143 -90.22 -65.26 -23.72
C VAL A 143 -88.73 -65.21 -24.05
N HIS A 144 -88.08 -66.37 -24.18
CA HIS A 144 -86.67 -66.45 -24.57
C HIS A 144 -86.40 -65.80 -25.92
N ASN A 145 -87.15 -66.15 -26.97
CA ASN A 145 -86.98 -65.54 -28.30
C ASN A 145 -87.22 -64.02 -28.27
N ALA A 146 -88.20 -63.56 -27.49
CA ALA A 146 -88.46 -62.14 -27.35
C ALA A 146 -87.30 -61.42 -26.63
N VAL A 147 -86.75 -62.02 -25.57
CA VAL A 147 -85.61 -61.47 -24.85
C VAL A 147 -84.34 -61.50 -25.70
N ASP A 148 -84.07 -62.60 -26.39
CA ASP A 148 -82.91 -62.79 -27.28
C ASP A 148 -82.85 -61.72 -28.38
N VAL A 149 -83.96 -61.53 -29.11
CA VAL A 149 -84.05 -60.50 -30.14
C VAL A 149 -83.77 -59.10 -29.57
N ASN A 150 -84.33 -58.77 -28.40
CA ASN A 150 -84.07 -57.47 -27.79
C ASN A 150 -82.65 -57.37 -27.20
N ALA A 151 -82.08 -58.47 -26.69
CA ALA A 151 -80.72 -58.50 -26.16
C ALA A 151 -79.70 -58.23 -27.28
N VAL A 152 -79.87 -58.86 -28.44
CA VAL A 152 -79.07 -58.60 -29.65
C VAL A 152 -79.16 -57.11 -30.05
N LEU A 153 -80.36 -56.54 -30.06
CA LEU A 153 -80.56 -55.11 -30.37
C LEU A 153 -79.86 -54.20 -29.36
N VAL A 154 -79.93 -54.50 -28.05
CA VAL A 154 -79.23 -53.72 -27.04
C VAL A 154 -77.71 -53.86 -27.19
N ILE A 155 -77.19 -55.07 -27.45
CA ILE A 155 -75.76 -55.28 -27.68
C ILE A 155 -75.29 -54.46 -28.88
N GLU A 156 -76.00 -54.52 -30.01
CA GLU A 156 -75.65 -53.72 -31.20
C GLU A 156 -75.70 -52.21 -30.92
N LYS A 157 -76.75 -51.73 -30.24
CA LYS A 157 -76.89 -50.32 -29.87
C LYS A 157 -75.81 -49.87 -28.88
N THR A 158 -75.43 -50.71 -27.91
CA THR A 158 -74.35 -50.41 -26.96
C THR A 158 -73.00 -50.32 -27.66
N GLU A 159 -72.70 -51.20 -28.62
CA GLU A 159 -71.47 -51.11 -29.42
C GLU A 159 -71.41 -49.82 -30.26
N ARG A 160 -72.53 -49.47 -30.92
CA ARG A 160 -72.63 -48.19 -31.65
C ARG A 160 -72.44 -47.00 -30.72
N LEU A 161 -73.07 -47.02 -29.54
CA LEU A 161 -72.94 -45.98 -28.53
C LEU A 161 -71.49 -45.86 -28.03
N MET A 162 -70.82 -46.97 -27.73
CA MET A 162 -69.40 -46.98 -27.34
C MET A 162 -68.50 -46.40 -28.44
N GLY A 163 -68.78 -46.72 -29.72
CA GLY A 163 -68.09 -46.13 -30.87
C GLY A 163 -68.27 -44.60 -30.93
N GLN A 164 -69.49 -44.12 -30.73
CA GLN A 164 -69.78 -42.69 -30.68
C GLN A 164 -69.11 -42.00 -29.46
N ILE A 165 -69.16 -42.60 -28.28
CA ILE A 165 -68.48 -42.10 -27.06
C ILE A 165 -66.98 -41.98 -27.30
N SER A 166 -66.35 -43.01 -27.88
CA SER A 166 -64.92 -43.03 -28.19
C SER A 166 -64.54 -41.94 -29.22
N SER A 167 -65.39 -41.72 -30.23
CA SER A 167 -65.22 -40.65 -31.21
C SER A 167 -65.27 -39.26 -30.56
N GLU A 168 -66.29 -38.98 -29.74
CA GLU A 168 -66.42 -37.70 -29.04
C GLU A 168 -65.29 -37.46 -28.02
N ARG A 169 -64.90 -38.51 -27.30
CA ARG A 169 -63.72 -38.48 -26.43
C ARG A 169 -62.46 -38.07 -27.19
N THR A 170 -62.21 -38.69 -28.35
CA THR A 170 -61.05 -38.40 -29.19
C THR A 170 -61.08 -36.97 -29.69
N LYS A 171 -62.25 -36.47 -30.09
CA LYS A 171 -62.44 -35.07 -30.49
C LYS A 171 -62.11 -34.09 -29.35
N VAL A 172 -62.63 -34.31 -28.15
CA VAL A 172 -62.31 -33.46 -26.98
C VAL A 172 -60.82 -33.53 -26.63
N PHE A 173 -60.22 -34.71 -26.73
CA PHE A 173 -58.78 -34.90 -26.51
C PHE A 173 -57.93 -34.11 -27.52
N ASP A 174 -58.24 -34.20 -28.81
CA ASP A 174 -57.52 -33.49 -29.86
C ASP A 174 -57.66 -31.97 -29.76
N GLU A 175 -58.86 -31.48 -29.44
CA GLU A 175 -59.07 -30.07 -29.18
C GLU A 175 -58.26 -29.59 -27.96
N THR A 176 -58.19 -30.39 -26.89
CA THR A 176 -57.41 -30.09 -25.68
C THR A 176 -55.91 -30.08 -25.99
N ARG A 177 -55.43 -31.04 -26.77
CA ARG A 177 -54.04 -31.13 -27.23
C ARG A 177 -53.65 -29.94 -28.11
N SER A 178 -54.53 -29.51 -29.00
CA SER A 178 -54.33 -28.34 -29.88
C SER A 178 -54.24 -27.04 -29.09
N LEU A 179 -55.13 -26.85 -28.11
CA LEU A 179 -55.07 -25.70 -27.21
C LEU A 179 -53.79 -25.67 -26.37
N ALA A 180 -53.41 -26.81 -25.78
CA ALA A 180 -52.19 -26.92 -24.98
C ALA A 180 -50.95 -26.54 -25.82
N ARG A 181 -50.85 -27.04 -27.06
CA ARG A 181 -49.77 -26.70 -27.98
C ARG A 181 -49.74 -25.20 -28.30
N THR A 182 -50.89 -24.61 -28.61
CA THR A 182 -51.00 -23.19 -28.94
C THR A 182 -50.63 -22.29 -27.76
N SER A 183 -51.07 -22.65 -26.54
CA SER A 183 -50.72 -21.93 -25.30
C SER A 183 -49.21 -21.98 -25.01
N ILE A 184 -48.59 -23.16 -25.13
CA ILE A 184 -47.13 -23.31 -24.92
C ILE A 184 -46.34 -22.47 -25.92
N ILE A 185 -46.68 -22.53 -27.22
CA ILE A 185 -46.01 -21.74 -28.25
C ILE A 185 -46.17 -20.24 -27.98
N GLY A 186 -47.39 -19.79 -27.66
CA GLY A 186 -47.67 -18.40 -27.32
C GLY A 186 -46.86 -17.92 -26.12
N PHE A 187 -46.76 -18.74 -25.08
CA PHE A 187 -45.99 -18.43 -23.87
C PHE A 187 -44.49 -18.31 -24.13
N VAL A 188 -43.91 -19.23 -24.90
CA VAL A 188 -42.48 -19.18 -25.27
C VAL A 188 -42.15 -17.94 -26.08
N LEU A 189 -42.96 -17.61 -27.09
CA LEU A 189 -42.78 -16.40 -27.90
C LEU A 189 -42.89 -15.13 -27.06
N PHE A 190 -43.83 -15.09 -26.11
CA PHE A 190 -43.98 -13.98 -25.19
C PHE A 190 -42.73 -13.79 -24.31
N ILE A 191 -42.19 -14.88 -23.73
CA ILE A 191 -40.98 -14.82 -22.89
C ILE A 191 -39.79 -14.31 -23.70
N LEU A 192 -39.60 -14.79 -24.94
CA LEU A 192 -38.51 -14.35 -25.81
C LEU A 192 -38.61 -12.85 -26.12
N ALA A 193 -39.80 -12.36 -26.46
CA ALA A 193 -40.03 -10.94 -26.71
C ALA A 193 -39.78 -10.08 -25.45
N ALA A 194 -40.26 -10.51 -24.28
CA ALA A 194 -40.03 -9.84 -23.01
C ALA A 194 -38.54 -9.79 -22.65
N SER A 195 -37.82 -10.90 -22.85
CA SER A 195 -36.38 -11.02 -22.61
C SER A 195 -35.58 -10.10 -23.52
N PHE A 196 -35.94 -10.02 -24.81
CA PHE A 196 -35.31 -9.12 -25.77
C PHE A 196 -35.51 -7.64 -25.41
N LEU A 197 -36.72 -7.26 -24.99
CA LEU A 197 -37.01 -5.90 -24.53
C LEU A 197 -36.23 -5.54 -23.26
N ALA A 198 -36.13 -6.48 -22.31
CA ALA A 198 -35.35 -6.30 -21.08
C ALA A 198 -33.85 -6.15 -21.39
N TYR A 199 -33.30 -7.00 -22.27
CA TYR A 199 -31.91 -6.92 -22.72
C TYR A 199 -31.59 -5.55 -23.34
N ARG A 200 -32.41 -5.10 -24.29
CA ARG A 200 -32.22 -3.82 -24.98
C ARG A 200 -32.31 -2.63 -24.04
N ARG A 201 -33.20 -2.68 -23.04
CA ARG A 201 -33.47 -1.55 -22.14
C ARG A 201 -32.51 -1.46 -20.96
N TYR A 202 -32.05 -2.58 -20.41
CA TYR A 202 -31.29 -2.60 -19.16
C TYR A 202 -29.85 -3.11 -19.33
N VAL A 203 -29.65 -4.20 -20.07
CA VAL A 203 -28.32 -4.85 -20.16
C VAL A 203 -27.37 -4.04 -21.03
N ARG A 204 -27.82 -3.62 -22.21
CA ARG A 204 -26.96 -2.89 -23.18
C ARG A 204 -26.39 -1.56 -22.64
N PRO A 205 -27.14 -0.72 -21.89
CA PRO A 205 -26.56 0.46 -21.24
C PRO A 205 -25.51 0.12 -20.17
N LEU A 206 -25.73 -0.94 -19.38
CA LEU A 206 -24.79 -1.38 -18.34
C LEU A 206 -23.46 -1.88 -18.94
N GLU A 207 -23.51 -2.66 -20.03
CA GLU A 207 -22.29 -3.08 -20.75
C GLU A 207 -21.45 -1.89 -21.22
N ARG A 208 -22.11 -0.83 -21.72
CA ARG A 208 -21.43 0.40 -22.14
C ARG A 208 -20.81 1.14 -20.96
N ALA A 209 -21.54 1.26 -19.84
CA ALA A 209 -21.01 1.87 -18.62
C ALA A 209 -19.79 1.10 -18.09
N ALA A 210 -19.84 -0.24 -18.09
CA ALA A 210 -18.71 -1.08 -17.71
C ALA A 210 -17.47 -0.87 -18.60
N LEU A 211 -17.67 -0.63 -19.90
CA LEU A 211 -16.57 -0.36 -20.83
C LEU A 211 -15.91 1.00 -20.56
N VAL A 212 -16.70 2.04 -20.27
CA VAL A 212 -16.17 3.36 -19.86
C VAL A 212 -15.44 3.26 -18.52
N ALA A 213 -15.99 2.54 -17.55
CA ALA A 213 -15.34 2.29 -16.26
C ALA A 213 -13.99 1.57 -16.41
N ARG A 214 -13.89 0.57 -17.31
CA ARG A 214 -12.61 -0.10 -17.61
C ARG A 214 -11.58 0.85 -18.23
N ARG A 215 -12.00 1.75 -19.12
CA ARG A 215 -11.09 2.77 -19.71
C ARG A 215 -10.57 3.75 -18.66
N LEU A 216 -11.45 4.22 -17.78
CA LEU A 216 -11.06 5.05 -16.63
C LEU A 216 -10.08 4.31 -15.71
N ALA A 217 -10.32 3.03 -15.42
CA ALA A 217 -9.40 2.21 -14.63
C ALA A 217 -8.03 2.01 -15.29
N SER A 218 -7.96 2.03 -16.63
CA SER A 218 -6.69 2.01 -17.38
C SER A 218 -5.98 3.37 -17.48
N GLY A 219 -6.52 4.43 -16.85
CA GLY A 219 -5.92 5.76 -16.83
C GLY A 219 -6.39 6.71 -17.94
N ASP A 220 -7.32 6.29 -18.79
CA ASP A 220 -7.91 7.16 -19.81
C ASP A 220 -9.02 8.03 -19.19
N LEU A 221 -8.62 9.16 -18.59
CA LEU A 221 -9.53 10.15 -18.02
C LEU A 221 -10.32 10.95 -19.07
N SER A 222 -10.11 10.71 -20.36
CA SER A 222 -10.91 11.32 -21.44
C SER A 222 -12.22 10.56 -21.72
N ALA A 223 -12.37 9.35 -21.16
CA ALA A 223 -13.55 8.54 -21.33
C ALA A 223 -14.74 9.10 -20.52
N GLY A 224 -15.81 9.48 -21.22
CA GLY A 224 -17.06 9.96 -20.62
C GLY A 224 -18.23 8.97 -20.78
N PHE A 225 -19.12 8.95 -19.80
CA PHE A 225 -20.39 8.25 -19.89
C PHE A 225 -21.36 9.06 -20.76
N ARG A 226 -22.06 8.39 -21.69
CA ARG A 226 -23.05 9.06 -22.54
C ARG A 226 -24.28 9.42 -21.70
N GLU A 227 -24.64 10.69 -21.73
CA GLU A 227 -25.82 11.21 -21.06
C GLU A 227 -27.07 10.87 -21.89
N ASP A 228 -28.09 10.32 -21.24
CA ASP A 228 -29.41 10.04 -21.82
C ASP A 228 -30.47 10.54 -20.83
N ARG A 229 -31.70 10.81 -21.27
CA ARG A 229 -32.79 11.31 -20.40
C ARG A 229 -33.41 10.24 -19.51
N SER A 230 -32.70 9.14 -19.25
CA SER A 230 -33.15 8.05 -18.40
C SER A 230 -32.51 8.16 -17.01
N SER A 231 -33.04 7.45 -16.03
CA SER A 231 -32.42 7.36 -14.69
C SER A 231 -30.97 6.82 -14.74
N LEU A 232 -30.62 6.07 -15.78
CA LEU A 232 -29.24 5.65 -16.06
C LEU A 232 -28.36 6.79 -16.58
N GLY A 233 -28.94 7.80 -17.24
CA GLY A 233 -28.22 8.98 -17.67
C GLY A 233 -27.98 9.98 -16.54
N ASP A 234 -28.88 10.08 -15.55
CA ASP A 234 -28.59 10.83 -14.32
C ASP A 234 -27.36 10.26 -13.61
N LEU A 235 -27.23 8.93 -13.57
CA LEU A 235 -26.02 8.25 -13.08
C LEU A 235 -24.79 8.57 -13.96
N SER A 236 -24.93 8.58 -15.29
CA SER A 236 -23.84 8.98 -16.19
C SER A 236 -23.33 10.40 -15.90
N ILE A 237 -24.23 11.35 -15.62
CA ILE A 237 -23.89 12.74 -15.29
C ILE A 237 -23.06 12.81 -14.01
N GLU A 238 -23.50 12.14 -12.93
CA GLU A 238 -22.75 12.13 -11.68
C GLU A 238 -21.40 11.42 -11.78
N LEU A 239 -21.32 10.34 -12.57
CA LEU A 239 -20.05 9.67 -12.84
C LEU A 239 -19.08 10.56 -13.63
N ASN A 240 -19.56 11.30 -14.63
CA ASN A 240 -18.74 12.28 -15.35
C ASN A 240 -18.21 13.38 -14.42
N ARG A 241 -19.03 13.84 -13.47
CA ARG A 241 -18.62 14.83 -12.46
C ARG A 241 -17.48 14.31 -11.58
N MET A 242 -17.56 13.05 -11.18
CA MET A 242 -16.51 12.38 -10.40
C MET A 242 -15.20 12.27 -11.20
N VAL A 243 -15.26 11.88 -12.48
CA VAL A 243 -14.08 11.85 -13.37
C VAL A 243 -13.44 13.23 -13.50
N GLY A 244 -14.25 14.29 -13.61
CA GLY A 244 -13.78 15.68 -13.59
C GLY A 244 -12.96 16.01 -12.33
N SER A 245 -13.49 15.68 -11.15
CA SER A 245 -12.77 15.90 -9.88
C SER A 245 -11.44 15.15 -9.79
N PHE A 246 -11.38 13.91 -10.30
CA PHE A 246 -10.14 13.14 -10.31
C PHE A 246 -9.07 13.74 -11.23
N LYS A 247 -9.48 14.34 -12.36
CA LYS A 247 -8.57 15.05 -13.26
C LYS A 247 -7.98 16.28 -12.58
N GLU A 248 -8.80 17.10 -11.92
CA GLU A 248 -8.34 18.27 -11.18
C GLU A 248 -7.37 17.90 -10.04
N ASP A 249 -7.67 16.82 -9.31
CA ASP A 249 -6.78 16.29 -8.27
C ASP A 249 -5.46 15.75 -8.83
N GLY A 250 -5.48 15.12 -10.00
CA GLY A 250 -4.28 14.69 -10.73
C GLY A 250 -3.38 15.88 -11.07
N GLU A 251 -3.93 16.91 -11.70
CA GLU A 251 -3.20 18.14 -12.05
C GLU A 251 -2.66 18.87 -10.82
N ARG A 252 -3.35 18.81 -9.67
CA ARG A 252 -2.88 19.39 -8.41
C ARG A 252 -1.71 18.60 -7.83
N LYS A 253 -1.76 17.26 -7.88
CA LYS A 253 -0.66 16.39 -7.44
C LYS A 253 0.58 16.57 -8.32
N ASP A 254 0.41 16.70 -9.63
CA ASP A 254 1.52 16.91 -10.55
C ASP A 254 2.20 18.27 -10.33
N ARG A 255 1.43 19.34 -10.10
CA ARG A 255 1.98 20.65 -9.69
C ARG A 255 2.79 20.55 -8.39
N ARG A 256 2.26 19.85 -7.39
CA ARG A 256 2.96 19.66 -6.10
C ARG A 256 4.21 18.79 -6.25
N ARG A 257 4.19 17.78 -7.13
CA ARG A 257 5.39 16.97 -7.45
C ARG A 257 6.47 17.82 -8.09
N ALA A 258 6.13 18.66 -9.07
CA ALA A 258 7.08 19.56 -9.71
C ALA A 258 7.68 20.57 -8.71
N GLU A 259 6.88 21.09 -7.79
CA GLU A 259 7.34 21.97 -6.71
C GLU A 259 8.33 21.25 -5.77
N ILE A 260 7.98 20.05 -5.28
CA ILE A 260 8.84 19.23 -4.41
C ILE A 260 10.13 18.81 -5.15
N GLU A 261 10.05 18.43 -6.42
CA GLU A 261 11.21 18.08 -7.23
C GLU A 261 12.17 19.27 -7.40
N GLY A 262 11.62 20.47 -7.58
CA GLY A 262 12.38 21.72 -7.56
C GLY A 262 13.09 21.96 -6.21
N GLU A 263 12.38 21.82 -5.09
CA GLU A 263 12.94 21.96 -3.75
C GLU A 263 14.04 20.93 -3.45
N LEU A 264 13.82 19.66 -3.82
CA LEU A 264 14.77 18.58 -3.64
C LEU A 264 16.04 18.79 -4.46
N LYS A 265 15.91 19.25 -5.71
CA LYS A 265 17.06 19.56 -6.57
C LYS A 265 17.92 20.68 -5.95
N MET A 266 17.28 21.73 -5.43
CA MET A 266 17.99 22.82 -4.74
C MET A 266 18.66 22.35 -3.44
N ALA A 267 17.99 21.51 -2.66
CA ALA A 267 18.58 20.91 -1.47
C ALA A 267 19.79 20.03 -1.82
N GLY A 268 19.71 19.23 -2.90
CA GLY A 268 20.81 18.40 -3.40
C GLY A 268 22.06 19.22 -3.73
N ILE A 269 21.90 20.31 -4.48
CA ILE A 269 23.00 21.25 -4.80
C ILE A 269 23.60 21.84 -3.51
N GLY A 270 22.75 22.20 -2.54
CA GLY A 270 23.19 22.67 -1.22
C GLY A 270 24.01 21.63 -0.45
N PHE A 271 23.59 20.37 -0.44
CA PHE A 271 24.35 19.30 0.23
C PHE A 271 25.70 19.04 -0.43
N GLU A 272 25.78 19.05 -1.76
CA GLU A 272 27.04 18.89 -2.48
C GLU A 272 28.02 20.02 -2.16
N ALA A 273 27.55 21.27 -2.18
CA ALA A 273 28.33 22.45 -1.80
C ALA A 273 28.83 22.37 -0.35
N ALA A 274 27.95 22.04 0.60
CA ALA A 274 28.33 21.87 2.00
C ALA A 274 29.34 20.74 2.20
N GLY A 275 29.17 19.62 1.49
CA GLY A 275 30.12 18.51 1.47
C GLY A 275 31.50 18.91 0.93
N SER A 276 31.55 19.73 -0.13
CA SER A 276 32.78 20.29 -0.69
C SER A 276 33.55 21.11 0.36
N VAL A 277 32.84 22.03 1.04
CA VAL A 277 33.41 22.87 2.10
C VAL A 277 33.93 22.03 3.25
N LEU A 278 33.13 21.08 3.76
CA LEU A 278 33.51 20.18 4.86
C LEU A 278 34.74 19.34 4.52
N LYS A 279 34.83 18.83 3.29
CA LYS A 279 35.97 18.04 2.82
C LYS A 279 37.26 18.88 2.78
N LEU A 280 37.17 20.14 2.36
CA LEU A 280 38.33 21.05 2.37
C LEU A 280 38.71 21.44 3.81
N ALA A 281 37.72 21.77 4.63
CA ALA A 281 37.84 22.04 6.05
C ALA A 281 38.58 20.93 6.82
N GLY A 282 38.33 19.66 6.50
CA GLY A 282 39.01 18.52 7.12
C GLY A 282 40.43 18.26 6.61
N ARG A 283 40.86 18.89 5.50
CA ARG A 283 42.16 18.64 4.85
C ARG A 283 43.11 19.82 4.89
N SER A 284 42.59 21.05 4.96
CA SER A 284 43.38 22.28 4.91
C SER A 284 43.57 22.86 6.31
N LEU A 285 44.81 23.23 6.64
CA LEU A 285 45.14 24.05 7.81
C LEU A 285 45.08 25.56 7.51
N SER A 286 44.80 25.92 6.25
CA SER A 286 44.71 27.32 5.79
C SER A 286 43.26 27.80 5.87
N LEU A 287 42.95 28.56 6.93
CA LEU A 287 41.62 29.16 7.10
C LEU A 287 41.20 30.08 5.94
N PRO A 288 42.09 30.90 5.33
CA PRO A 288 41.72 31.69 4.16
C PRO A 288 41.19 30.82 3.00
N ASP A 289 41.79 29.66 2.76
CA ASP A 289 41.35 28.76 1.69
C ASP A 289 39.98 28.13 1.99
N VAL A 290 39.75 27.74 3.26
CA VAL A 290 38.48 27.18 3.72
C VAL A 290 37.37 28.24 3.65
N PHE A 291 37.64 29.47 4.10
CA PHE A 291 36.70 30.59 4.01
C PHE A 291 36.39 30.98 2.57
N MET A 292 37.39 31.00 1.69
CA MET A 292 37.19 31.30 0.27
C MET A 292 36.36 30.23 -0.43
N ALA A 293 36.62 28.95 -0.17
CA ALA A 293 35.80 27.87 -0.70
C ALA A 293 34.35 27.96 -0.18
N ALA A 294 34.16 28.23 1.11
CA ALA A 294 32.82 28.41 1.67
C ALA A 294 32.08 29.59 1.02
N ALA A 295 32.74 30.74 0.82
CA ALA A 295 32.14 31.87 0.14
C ALA A 295 31.74 31.52 -1.31
N ARG A 296 32.64 30.85 -2.04
CA ARG A 296 32.43 30.46 -3.43
C ARG A 296 31.28 29.47 -3.61
N GLU A 297 31.33 28.34 -2.90
CA GLU A 297 30.32 27.29 -2.97
C GLU A 297 28.96 27.86 -2.55
N SER A 298 28.92 28.68 -1.50
CA SER A 298 27.66 29.23 -0.99
C SER A 298 27.07 30.34 -1.87
N ALA A 299 27.88 31.05 -2.66
CA ALA A 299 27.41 32.01 -3.65
C ALA A 299 26.80 31.31 -4.89
N PHE A 300 27.26 30.10 -5.19
CA PHE A 300 26.80 29.30 -6.32
C PHE A 300 25.40 28.69 -6.10
N VAL A 301 25.13 28.14 -4.90
CA VAL A 301 23.91 27.36 -4.59
C VAL A 301 22.60 28.08 -4.94
N PHE A 302 22.51 29.39 -4.70
CA PHE A 302 21.29 30.17 -4.96
C PHE A 302 21.39 31.10 -6.18
N GLY A 303 22.35 30.85 -7.09
CA GLY A 303 22.40 31.43 -8.43
C GLY A 303 22.22 32.95 -8.49
N LYS A 304 23.32 33.70 -8.28
CA LYS A 304 23.43 35.19 -8.23
C LYS A 304 23.35 35.79 -6.81
N GLY A 305 23.72 35.03 -5.79
CA GLY A 305 24.01 35.57 -4.46
C GLY A 305 25.41 36.18 -4.38
N ALA A 306 25.67 36.90 -3.30
CA ALA A 306 27.01 37.31 -2.90
C ALA A 306 27.24 36.91 -1.44
N VAL A 307 28.40 36.35 -1.12
CA VAL A 307 28.71 35.82 0.20
C VAL A 307 29.98 36.46 0.73
N ALA A 308 29.99 36.84 2.00
CA ALA A 308 31.14 37.38 2.71
C ALA A 308 31.31 36.61 4.02
N VAL A 309 32.56 36.25 4.32
CA VAL A 309 32.95 35.57 5.57
C VAL A 309 33.82 36.53 6.36
N TYR A 310 33.34 36.89 7.54
CA TYR A 310 34.05 37.72 8.50
C TYR A 310 34.55 36.86 9.66
N ALA A 311 35.76 37.13 10.13
CA ALA A 311 36.30 36.53 11.35
C ALA A 311 36.54 37.61 12.41
N MET A 312 36.37 37.24 13.68
CA MET A 312 36.59 38.12 14.83
C MET A 312 38.09 38.31 15.08
N GLU A 313 38.57 39.54 15.01
CA GLU A 313 39.94 39.93 15.34
C GLU A 313 39.94 41.22 16.16
N GLU A 314 40.52 41.19 17.35
CA GLU A 314 40.68 42.38 18.21
C GLU A 314 39.34 43.09 18.52
N GLY A 315 38.23 42.33 18.61
CA GLY A 315 36.89 42.86 18.88
C GLY A 315 36.14 43.41 17.65
N ALA A 316 36.74 43.34 16.46
CA ALA A 316 36.10 43.72 15.20
C ALA A 316 35.96 42.51 14.26
N LEU A 317 34.92 42.53 13.43
CA LEU A 317 34.74 41.57 12.35
C LEU A 317 35.58 42.01 11.16
N ARG A 318 36.56 41.22 10.75
CA ARG A 318 37.40 41.48 9.58
C ARG A 318 37.07 40.53 8.46
N LEU A 319 36.91 41.06 7.26
CA LEU A 319 36.58 40.31 6.06
C LEU A 319 37.73 39.39 5.68
N LYS A 320 37.47 38.08 5.61
CA LYS A 320 38.47 37.06 5.28
C LYS A 320 38.28 36.47 3.89
N ALA A 321 37.04 36.36 3.44
CA ALA A 321 36.71 35.90 2.11
C ALA A 321 35.42 36.54 1.62
N SER A 322 35.30 36.67 0.31
CA SER A 322 34.10 37.17 -0.33
C SER A 322 33.98 36.58 -1.73
N GLU A 323 32.75 36.31 -2.18
CA GLU A 323 32.43 35.95 -3.54
C GLU A 323 31.19 36.74 -3.99
N GLY A 324 31.17 37.24 -5.23
CA GLY A 324 30.04 37.98 -5.79
C GLY A 324 29.91 39.45 -5.35
N PHE A 325 30.74 39.91 -4.42
CA PHE A 325 30.90 41.33 -4.08
C PHE A 325 32.00 41.99 -4.93
N ASP A 326 31.94 43.32 -5.08
CA ASP A 326 32.93 44.08 -5.86
C ASP A 326 34.07 44.65 -4.99
N ASP A 327 35.10 45.22 -5.62
CA ASP A 327 36.24 45.82 -4.91
C ASP A 327 35.84 46.94 -3.94
N ASN A 328 34.76 47.68 -4.25
CA ASN A 328 34.27 48.73 -3.36
C ASN A 328 33.74 48.15 -2.06
N PHE A 329 33.01 47.02 -2.13
CA PHE A 329 32.58 46.30 -0.94
C PHE A 329 33.79 45.89 -0.09
N MET A 330 34.82 45.32 -0.72
CA MET A 330 36.03 44.87 -0.03
C MET A 330 36.74 46.01 0.71
N ARG A 331 36.77 47.21 0.13
CA ARG A 331 37.43 48.37 0.75
C ARG A 331 36.59 49.01 1.84
N GLN A 332 35.29 49.21 1.58
CA GLN A 332 34.38 49.91 2.50
C GLN A 332 34.00 49.06 3.70
N TRP A 333 33.86 47.74 3.50
CA TRP A 333 33.41 46.79 4.52
C TRP A 333 34.49 45.77 4.87
N ALA A 334 35.77 46.15 4.74
CA ALA A 334 36.91 45.34 5.15
C ALA A 334 36.86 44.98 6.65
N SER A 335 36.35 45.90 7.46
CA SER A 335 36.16 45.72 8.89
C SER A 335 34.84 46.34 9.33
N VAL A 336 34.11 45.62 10.17
CA VAL A 336 32.81 46.01 10.70
C VAL A 336 32.82 45.76 12.21
N ASP A 337 32.14 46.61 12.98
CA ASP A 337 31.96 46.37 14.41
C ASP A 337 31.17 45.08 14.65
N ALA A 338 31.61 44.25 15.61
CA ALA A 338 30.95 43.00 15.96
C ALA A 338 29.46 43.19 16.33
N SER A 339 29.13 44.30 16.98
CA SER A 339 27.76 44.64 17.37
C SER A 339 26.87 45.06 16.19
N ALA A 340 27.47 45.43 15.06
CA ALA A 340 26.70 45.88 13.90
C ALA A 340 26.07 44.71 13.12
N LEU A 341 26.66 43.52 13.20
CA LEU A 341 26.20 42.32 12.49
C LEU A 341 25.64 41.29 13.47
N ASP A 342 24.77 41.74 14.38
CA ASP A 342 24.14 40.90 15.39
C ASP A 342 23.28 39.81 14.74
N ALA A 343 23.80 38.59 14.72
CA ALA A 343 23.08 37.41 14.27
C ALA A 343 22.14 36.85 15.37
N GLY A 344 22.23 37.35 16.61
CA GLY A 344 21.68 36.65 17.77
C GLY A 344 22.32 35.27 17.96
N ALA A 345 21.63 34.38 18.67
CA ALA A 345 22.13 33.04 19.01
C ALA A 345 22.05 32.01 17.86
N GLY A 346 21.83 32.42 16.61
CA GLY A 346 21.67 31.49 15.51
C GLY A 346 21.51 32.14 14.12
N PRO A 347 21.47 31.32 13.05
CA PRO A 347 21.32 31.84 11.70
C PRO A 347 19.95 32.49 11.49
N ALA A 348 19.94 33.69 10.92
CA ALA A 348 18.74 34.47 10.67
C ALA A 348 18.66 34.90 9.20
N ALA A 349 17.50 34.72 8.57
CA ALA A 349 17.19 35.33 7.27
C ALA A 349 16.27 36.52 7.45
N PHE A 350 16.61 37.61 6.78
CA PHE A 350 15.78 38.79 6.69
C PHE A 350 15.30 38.94 5.25
N LYS A 351 13.97 38.94 5.06
CA LYS A 351 13.32 39.22 3.76
C LYS A 351 13.44 40.69 3.35
N GLY A 352 13.96 41.54 4.22
CA GLY A 352 14.25 42.95 3.98
C GLY A 352 15.65 43.27 4.47
N ILE A 353 16.42 43.94 3.61
CA ILE A 353 17.80 44.37 3.85
C ILE A 353 17.86 45.54 4.85
N ASP A 354 16.75 46.21 5.09
CA ASP A 354 16.57 47.31 6.05
C ASP A 354 16.95 46.94 7.49
N ARG A 355 16.93 45.64 7.82
CA ARG A 355 17.34 45.12 9.13
C ARG A 355 18.85 44.94 9.30
N VAL A 356 19.62 45.03 8.22
CA VAL A 356 21.08 44.93 8.27
C VAL A 356 21.65 46.23 8.81
N ARG A 357 22.43 46.13 9.89
CA ARG A 357 23.24 47.23 10.40
C ARG A 357 24.69 47.02 9.97
N PRO A 358 25.44 48.09 9.70
CA PRO A 358 25.03 49.50 9.65
C PRO A 358 24.18 49.83 8.41
N SER A 359 23.41 50.93 8.45
CA SER A 359 22.50 51.34 7.36
C SER A 359 23.19 51.55 6.01
N GLY A 360 24.49 51.88 6.01
CA GLY A 360 25.30 51.97 4.79
C GLY A 360 25.45 50.63 4.08
N LEU A 361 25.55 49.51 4.81
CA LEU A 361 25.63 48.17 4.23
C LEU A 361 24.30 47.80 3.59
N ALA A 362 23.19 48.09 4.28
CA ALA A 362 21.85 47.92 3.74
C ALA A 362 21.65 48.69 2.42
N ALA A 363 22.01 49.97 2.39
CA ALA A 363 21.92 50.80 1.19
C ALA A 363 22.77 50.27 0.03
N TYR A 364 23.99 49.80 0.31
CA TYR A 364 24.86 49.15 -0.68
C TYR A 364 24.20 47.89 -1.27
N LEU A 365 23.69 47.00 -0.42
CA LEU A 365 23.07 45.75 -0.86
C LEU A 365 21.79 46.00 -1.68
N THR A 366 20.95 46.94 -1.26
CA THR A 366 19.76 47.36 -2.02
C THR A 366 20.14 48.00 -3.35
N GLY A 367 21.16 48.84 -3.40
CA GLY A 367 21.67 49.45 -4.64
C GLY A 367 22.19 48.44 -5.67
N ARG A 368 22.56 47.23 -5.22
CA ARG A 368 22.95 46.09 -6.07
C ARG A 368 21.80 45.18 -6.47
N GLY A 369 20.59 45.47 -5.99
CA GLY A 369 19.37 44.71 -6.29
C GLY A 369 19.28 43.37 -5.56
N PHE A 370 19.97 43.23 -4.42
CA PHE A 370 19.63 42.18 -3.46
C PHE A 370 18.31 42.54 -2.77
N THR A 371 17.54 41.54 -2.36
CA THR A 371 16.26 41.75 -1.66
C THR A 371 16.24 41.09 -0.29
N GLY A 372 17.06 40.06 -0.07
CA GLY A 372 17.19 39.38 1.20
C GLY A 372 18.65 39.21 1.63
N VAL A 373 18.83 38.94 2.91
CA VAL A 373 20.14 38.67 3.52
C VAL A 373 20.01 37.55 4.55
N VAL A 374 21.00 36.67 4.57
CA VAL A 374 21.16 35.64 5.60
C VAL A 374 22.42 35.96 6.38
N ILE A 375 22.30 36.04 7.69
CA ILE A 375 23.42 36.24 8.62
C ILE A 375 23.51 34.98 9.46
N ALA A 376 24.62 34.26 9.37
CA ALA A 376 24.86 33.02 10.09
C ALA A 376 26.11 33.15 10.96
N PRO A 377 25.99 33.06 12.30
CA PRO A 377 27.14 33.20 13.19
C PRO A 377 28.07 32.00 13.04
N ILE A 378 29.37 32.27 13.03
CA ILE A 378 30.42 31.24 13.02
C ILE A 378 30.86 31.09 14.46
N GLU A 379 30.50 29.97 15.09
CA GLU A 379 30.74 29.73 16.51
C GLU A 379 31.51 28.44 16.73
N TYR A 380 32.35 28.42 17.77
CA TYR A 380 33.02 27.23 18.26
C TYR A 380 32.94 27.19 19.78
N ASP A 381 32.37 26.13 20.33
CA ASP A 381 32.20 25.96 21.78
C ASP A 381 31.49 27.17 22.44
N GLY A 382 30.44 27.68 21.79
CA GLY A 382 29.67 28.85 22.23
C GLY A 382 30.39 30.20 22.13
N LYS A 383 31.63 30.22 21.60
CA LYS A 383 32.38 31.46 21.36
C LYS A 383 32.18 31.94 19.93
N PRO A 384 31.81 33.22 19.70
CA PRO A 384 31.68 33.77 18.37
C PRO A 384 33.07 33.96 17.75
N LEU A 385 33.34 33.21 16.68
CA LEU A 385 34.57 33.31 15.89
C LEU A 385 34.40 34.23 14.67
N GLY A 386 33.17 34.52 14.25
CA GLY A 386 32.92 35.32 13.07
C GLY A 386 31.46 35.29 12.62
N VAL A 387 31.21 35.74 11.39
CA VAL A 387 29.88 35.71 10.78
C VAL A 387 29.98 35.48 9.28
N LEU A 388 29.07 34.66 8.76
CA LEU A 388 28.84 34.48 7.33
C LEU A 388 27.63 35.31 6.93
N ILE A 389 27.80 36.19 5.95
CA ILE A 389 26.74 37.01 5.38
C ILE A 389 26.50 36.57 3.94
N SER A 390 25.25 36.27 3.59
CA SER A 390 24.84 36.03 2.22
C SER A 390 23.77 37.03 1.80
N ALA A 391 24.03 37.78 0.74
CA ALA A 391 23.07 38.65 0.09
C ALA A 391 22.40 37.90 -1.08
N LEU A 392 21.07 37.87 -1.08
CA LEU A 392 20.26 37.10 -2.02
C LEU A 392 19.31 38.02 -2.78
N ARG A 393 19.16 37.81 -4.09
CA ARG A 393 18.15 38.52 -4.91
C ARG A 393 16.75 37.99 -4.69
N GLU A 394 16.66 36.73 -4.25
CA GLU A 394 15.45 36.05 -3.84
C GLU A 394 15.86 35.12 -2.69
N ALA A 395 15.22 35.25 -1.52
CA ALA A 395 15.56 34.45 -0.35
C ALA A 395 14.65 33.22 -0.29
N PRO A 396 15.11 32.03 -0.71
CA PRO A 396 14.30 30.82 -0.58
C PRO A 396 14.11 30.46 0.89
N GLY A 397 13.00 29.79 1.20
CA GLY A 397 12.64 29.45 2.58
C GLY A 397 13.66 28.58 3.31
N ASN A 398 14.50 27.84 2.57
CA ASN A 398 15.52 26.94 3.11
C ASN A 398 16.93 27.55 3.21
N ALA A 399 17.15 28.81 2.81
CA ALA A 399 18.47 29.42 2.82
C ALA A 399 19.12 29.46 4.21
N VAL A 400 18.32 29.71 5.27
CA VAL A 400 18.79 29.78 6.67
C VAL A 400 19.48 28.48 7.09
N ALA A 401 18.84 27.35 6.82
CA ALA A 401 19.36 26.04 7.21
C ALA A 401 20.67 25.72 6.47
N PHE A 402 20.73 26.03 5.17
CA PHE A 402 21.93 25.85 4.38
C PHE A 402 23.09 26.71 4.92
N TYR A 403 22.93 28.04 5.01
CA TYR A 403 24.00 28.92 5.47
C TYR A 403 24.39 28.67 6.93
N GLY A 404 23.44 28.28 7.79
CA GLY A 404 23.72 27.82 9.14
C GLY A 404 24.63 26.60 9.18
N SER A 405 24.40 25.62 8.29
CA SER A 405 25.27 24.44 8.20
C SER A 405 26.69 24.78 7.75
N ILE A 406 26.84 25.71 6.79
CA ILE A 406 28.15 26.20 6.34
C ILE A 406 28.86 26.94 7.47
N ALA A 407 28.17 27.85 8.16
CA ALA A 407 28.75 28.62 9.25
C ALA A 407 29.19 27.72 10.43
N ALA A 408 28.42 26.69 10.76
CA ALA A 408 28.81 25.69 11.76
C ALA A 408 30.06 24.91 11.33
N ALA A 409 30.14 24.49 10.06
CA ALA A 409 31.33 23.82 9.52
C ALA A 409 32.57 24.72 9.60
N LEU A 410 32.43 26.00 9.23
CA LEU A 410 33.49 27.00 9.37
C LEU A 410 33.90 27.20 10.83
N GLY A 411 32.95 27.17 11.76
CA GLY A 411 33.21 27.32 13.19
C GLY A 411 34.09 26.20 13.72
N VAL A 412 33.77 24.95 13.39
CA VAL A 412 34.59 23.78 13.75
C VAL A 412 36.00 23.88 13.18
N SER A 413 36.13 24.22 11.90
CA SER A 413 37.45 24.37 11.25
C SER A 413 38.27 25.51 11.85
N ALA A 414 37.67 26.68 12.03
CA ALA A 414 38.33 27.84 12.63
C ALA A 414 38.75 27.54 14.08
N GLY A 415 37.90 26.88 14.86
CA GLY A 415 38.21 26.44 16.21
C GLY A 415 39.40 25.49 16.26
N HIS A 416 39.40 24.42 15.47
CA HIS A 416 40.51 23.45 15.45
C HIS A 416 41.81 24.04 14.95
N VAL A 417 41.79 24.85 13.88
CA VAL A 417 43.01 25.50 13.40
C VAL A 417 43.53 26.51 14.44
N GLY A 418 42.64 27.24 15.10
CA GLY A 418 43.01 28.16 16.19
C GLY A 418 43.68 27.43 17.36
N LEU A 419 43.13 26.30 17.79
CA LEU A 419 43.72 25.45 18.83
C LEU A 419 45.10 24.93 18.42
N LEU A 420 45.23 24.40 17.21
CA LEU A 420 46.50 23.90 16.68
C LEU A 420 47.56 25.02 16.63
N GLN A 421 47.18 26.21 16.15
CA GLN A 421 48.09 27.35 16.09
C GLN A 421 48.52 27.80 17.50
N ALA A 422 47.60 27.83 18.47
CA ALA A 422 47.91 28.14 19.85
C ALA A 422 48.89 27.12 20.46
N GLU A 423 48.67 25.83 20.22
CA GLU A 423 49.56 24.75 20.65
C GLU A 423 50.96 24.89 20.02
N MET A 424 51.02 25.11 18.70
CA MET A 424 52.29 25.33 18.00
C MET A 424 53.02 26.58 18.51
N ALA A 425 52.30 27.65 18.83
CA ALA A 425 52.87 28.88 19.37
C ALA A 425 53.43 28.66 20.79
N GLN A 426 52.68 27.96 21.65
CA GLN A 426 53.12 27.55 22.99
C GLN A 426 54.35 26.66 22.93
N ARG A 427 54.35 25.66 22.05
CA ARG A 427 55.50 24.78 21.81
C ARG A 427 56.73 25.57 21.38
N LYS A 428 56.61 26.45 20.37
CA LYS A 428 57.71 27.31 19.92
C LYS A 428 58.20 28.27 21.00
N PHE A 429 57.30 28.76 21.86
CA PHE A 429 57.68 29.59 23.00
C PHE A 429 58.50 28.78 24.01
N LEU A 430 58.04 27.58 24.39
CA LEU A 430 58.76 26.70 25.30
C LEU A 430 60.13 26.29 24.73
N GLU A 431 60.20 25.93 23.45
CA GLU A 431 61.47 25.63 22.76
C GLU A 431 62.44 26.82 22.82
N ARG A 432 61.94 28.06 22.68
CA ARG A 432 62.78 29.27 22.84
C ARG A 432 63.26 29.44 24.28
N VAL A 433 62.38 29.26 25.27
CA VAL A 433 62.74 29.35 26.69
C VAL A 433 63.83 28.32 27.03
N VAL A 434 63.64 27.06 26.64
CA VAL A 434 64.61 25.98 26.92
C VAL A 434 65.96 26.23 26.21
N ASN A 435 65.95 26.85 25.03
CA ASN A 435 67.18 27.22 24.32
C ASN A 435 67.92 28.42 24.92
N GLN A 436 67.29 29.23 25.76
CA GLN A 436 67.92 30.35 26.46
C GLN A 436 68.56 29.96 27.80
N VAL A 437 68.31 28.74 28.27
CA VAL A 437 68.87 28.21 29.51
C VAL A 437 70.40 27.98 29.37
N PRO A 438 71.23 28.41 30.36
CA PRO A 438 72.69 28.38 30.23
C PRO A 438 73.35 27.00 30.44
N PHE A 439 72.58 25.96 30.75
CA PHE A 439 73.04 24.58 30.90
C PHE A 439 72.49 23.68 29.78
N GLY A 440 73.12 22.52 29.58
CA GLY A 440 72.63 21.54 28.63
C GLY A 440 71.29 20.96 29.10
N VAL A 441 70.29 20.91 28.22
CA VAL A 441 68.98 20.33 28.53
C VAL A 441 68.61 19.33 27.44
N ALA A 442 68.24 18.12 27.85
CA ALA A 442 67.51 17.18 27.00
C ALA A 442 66.25 16.69 27.70
N VAL A 443 65.18 16.50 26.92
CA VAL A 443 63.92 15.90 27.37
C VAL A 443 63.76 14.57 26.68
N PHE A 444 63.49 13.52 27.45
CA PHE A 444 63.30 12.17 26.97
C PHE A 444 61.87 11.71 27.19
N GLY A 445 61.33 10.94 26.25
CA GLY A 445 60.07 10.22 26.39
C GLY A 445 60.25 8.95 27.21
N ARG A 446 59.15 8.35 27.69
CA ARG A 446 59.14 7.15 28.53
C ARG A 446 59.89 5.93 27.96
N ASP A 447 60.02 5.87 26.64
CA ASP A 447 60.80 4.86 25.92
C ASP A 447 62.33 5.17 25.87
N GLY A 448 62.74 6.30 26.44
CA GLY A 448 64.10 6.81 26.44
C GLY A 448 64.44 7.68 25.23
N SER A 449 63.54 7.84 24.25
CA SER A 449 63.80 8.61 23.04
C SER A 449 63.95 10.10 23.33
N CYS A 450 64.93 10.76 22.70
CA CYS A 450 65.17 12.19 22.85
C CYS A 450 64.11 13.00 22.09
N VAL A 451 63.23 13.69 22.83
CA VAL A 451 62.16 14.54 22.28
C VAL A 451 62.66 15.95 21.99
N LEU A 452 63.51 16.48 22.88
CA LEU A 452 64.03 17.84 22.78
C LEU A 452 65.47 17.88 23.28
N MET A 453 66.32 18.66 22.62
CA MET A 453 67.68 18.95 23.07
C MET A 453 68.02 20.40 22.76
N ASN A 454 68.45 21.15 23.77
CA ASN A 454 68.77 22.57 23.62
C ASN A 454 70.13 22.80 22.95
N SER A 455 70.36 24.03 22.49
CA SER A 455 71.58 24.41 21.78
C SER A 455 72.87 24.26 22.61
N VAL A 456 72.78 24.42 23.94
CA VAL A 456 73.92 24.26 24.85
C VAL A 456 74.37 22.80 24.88
N LEU A 457 73.43 21.86 25.06
CA LEU A 457 73.76 20.44 25.08
C LEU A 457 74.26 19.95 23.73
N LYS A 458 73.65 20.41 22.62
CA LYS A 458 74.16 20.08 21.27
C LYS A 458 75.62 20.49 21.10
N ARG A 459 76.01 21.70 21.55
CA ARG A 459 77.41 22.16 21.51
C ARG A 459 78.29 21.34 22.44
N LEU A 460 77.83 21.03 23.65
CA LEU A 460 78.55 20.22 24.63
C LEU A 460 78.86 18.82 24.09
N LEU A 461 77.90 18.21 23.39
CA LEU A 461 78.05 16.89 22.77
C LEU A 461 78.69 16.92 21.38
N GLY A 462 78.98 18.10 20.82
CA GLY A 462 79.46 18.27 19.45
C GLY A 462 78.50 17.74 18.39
N ALA A 463 77.19 17.88 18.60
CA ALA A 463 76.14 17.54 17.63
C ALA A 463 75.99 18.65 16.58
N ASP A 464 75.62 18.28 15.34
CA ASP A 464 75.31 19.27 14.29
C ASP A 464 74.11 20.14 14.73
N PRO A 465 74.23 21.49 14.73
CA PRO A 465 73.14 22.38 15.09
C PRO A 465 71.96 22.32 14.10
N ARG A 466 72.11 21.73 12.91
CA ARG A 466 71.04 21.63 11.91
C ARG A 466 69.82 20.87 12.46
N PRO A 467 68.60 21.40 12.28
CA PRO A 467 67.37 20.70 12.64
C PRO A 467 67.30 19.34 11.92
N GLY A 468 67.05 18.26 12.66
CA GLY A 468 66.92 16.90 12.12
C GLY A 468 68.21 16.11 11.93
N ALA A 469 69.39 16.67 12.22
CA ALA A 469 70.67 15.95 12.13
C ALA A 469 70.90 14.93 13.27
N LEU A 470 70.10 15.02 14.34
CA LEU A 470 70.12 14.06 15.44
C LEU A 470 69.33 12.80 15.07
N ILE A 471 70.06 11.75 14.76
CA ILE A 471 69.51 10.42 14.47
C ILE A 471 69.10 9.79 15.82
N HIS A 472 67.79 9.57 16.00
CA HIS A 472 67.15 8.68 17.00
C HIS A 472 67.99 8.36 18.26
N TYR A 473 68.42 9.39 19.01
CA TYR A 473 69.16 9.17 20.26
C TYR A 473 68.20 8.73 21.37
N SER A 474 68.52 7.62 22.04
CA SER A 474 67.81 7.12 23.21
C SER A 474 68.74 7.05 24.41
N VAL A 475 68.32 7.64 25.54
CA VAL A 475 69.11 7.63 26.78
C VAL A 475 69.27 6.23 27.35
N PHE A 476 68.34 5.31 27.06
CA PHE A 476 68.41 3.92 27.53
C PHE A 476 69.32 3.03 26.67
N GLU A 477 69.68 3.49 25.48
CA GLU A 477 70.63 2.82 24.57
C GLU A 477 72.00 3.52 24.57
N ASP A 478 72.23 4.41 25.53
CA ASP A 478 73.50 5.09 25.72
C ASP A 478 74.49 4.15 26.43
N ASP A 479 75.42 3.60 25.64
CA ASP A 479 76.42 2.64 26.11
C ASP A 479 77.32 3.22 27.22
N ILE A 480 77.52 4.55 27.26
CA ILE A 480 78.34 5.22 28.28
C ILE A 480 77.58 5.27 29.60
N LEU A 481 76.31 5.68 29.58
CA LEU A 481 75.45 5.72 30.78
C LEU A 481 75.17 4.31 31.32
N SER A 482 75.02 3.33 30.42
CA SER A 482 74.86 1.91 30.75
C SER A 482 76.10 1.35 31.45
N ALA A 483 77.28 1.54 30.85
CA ALA A 483 78.55 1.03 31.40
C ALA A 483 78.87 1.62 32.79
N GLN A 484 78.43 2.84 33.08
CA GLN A 484 78.61 3.49 34.39
C GLN A 484 77.47 3.20 35.37
N GLY A 485 76.47 2.38 35.01
CA GLY A 485 75.35 2.01 35.90
C GLY A 485 74.35 3.14 36.16
N MET A 486 74.39 4.23 35.38
CA MET A 486 73.58 5.43 35.60
C MET A 486 72.14 5.31 35.09
N LEU A 487 71.87 4.33 34.22
CA LEU A 487 70.50 4.09 33.71
C LEU A 487 69.50 3.83 34.83
N THR A 488 69.91 3.18 35.93
CA THR A 488 69.03 2.93 37.09
C THR A 488 68.59 4.25 37.74
N SER A 489 69.50 5.22 37.89
CA SER A 489 69.18 6.55 38.42
C SER A 489 68.25 7.33 37.50
N ILE A 490 68.41 7.19 36.19
CA ILE A 490 67.53 7.81 35.18
C ILE A 490 66.15 7.16 35.21
N ARG A 491 66.05 5.83 35.33
CA ARG A 491 64.77 5.11 35.43
C ARG A 491 63.98 5.51 36.67
N LYS A 492 64.64 5.75 37.82
CA LYS A 492 63.98 6.28 39.02
C LYS A 492 63.28 7.63 38.81
N ALA A 493 63.72 8.44 37.86
CA ALA A 493 63.01 9.67 37.52
C ALA A 493 61.64 9.40 36.89
N TYR A 494 61.47 8.31 36.14
CA TYR A 494 60.14 7.88 35.69
C TYR A 494 59.25 7.33 36.81
N GLU A 495 59.81 7.07 37.99
CA GLU A 495 59.06 6.71 39.21
C GLU A 495 58.74 7.94 40.09
N GLY A 496 59.14 9.14 39.65
CA GLY A 496 58.88 10.41 40.35
C GLY A 496 60.02 10.93 41.21
N TYR A 497 61.18 10.26 41.21
CA TYR A 497 62.34 10.71 42.00
C TYR A 497 63.29 11.59 41.19
N SER A 498 63.62 12.79 41.69
CA SER A 498 64.75 13.52 41.12
C SER A 498 66.07 12.86 41.53
N THR A 499 66.94 12.61 40.55
CA THR A 499 68.26 12.00 40.78
C THR A 499 69.37 12.88 40.25
N GLU A 500 70.56 12.76 40.83
CA GLU A 500 71.73 13.55 40.46
C GLU A 500 72.97 12.66 40.52
N PHE A 501 73.84 12.77 39.51
CA PHE A 501 75.08 12.01 39.44
C PHE A 501 76.13 12.74 38.59
N ILE A 502 77.40 12.37 38.76
CA ILE A 502 78.54 12.91 38.00
C ILE A 502 79.16 11.78 37.20
N ILE A 503 79.46 12.03 35.92
CA ILE A 503 80.07 11.06 35.02
C ILE A 503 81.18 11.67 34.18
N ASN A 504 82.15 10.84 33.81
CA ASN A 504 83.07 11.15 32.71
C ASN A 504 82.40 10.69 31.41
N TYR A 505 81.94 11.64 30.61
CA TYR A 505 81.18 11.38 29.39
C TYR A 505 82.05 11.67 28.16
N ASN A 506 82.18 10.69 27.25
CA ASN A 506 82.93 10.84 26.00
C ASN A 506 81.99 10.73 24.79
N PRO A 507 81.48 11.86 24.26
CA PRO A 507 80.50 11.86 23.17
C PRO A 507 80.93 11.11 21.91
N ILE A 508 82.24 10.97 21.65
CA ILE A 508 82.78 10.25 20.49
C ILE A 508 82.33 8.78 20.45
N MET A 509 82.11 8.16 21.62
CA MET A 509 81.62 6.79 21.73
C MET A 509 80.20 6.64 21.17
N LEU A 510 79.48 7.75 21.00
CA LEU A 510 78.15 7.83 20.40
C LEU A 510 78.17 8.54 19.05
N SER A 511 79.28 8.46 18.32
CA SER A 511 79.41 8.97 16.95
C SER A 511 78.33 8.43 15.99
N ARG A 512 77.77 7.23 16.27
CA ARG A 512 76.60 6.68 15.55
C ARG A 512 75.36 7.59 15.60
N CYS A 513 75.25 8.42 16.63
CA CYS A 513 74.19 9.41 16.82
C CYS A 513 74.58 10.81 16.33
N GLY A 514 75.76 10.97 15.71
CA GLY A 514 76.27 12.24 15.21
C GLY A 514 76.95 13.12 16.27
N PHE A 515 77.33 12.56 17.42
CA PHE A 515 78.04 13.28 18.48
C PHE A 515 79.57 13.23 18.27
N MET A 516 80.23 14.38 18.33
CA MET A 516 81.68 14.53 18.11
C MET A 516 82.38 15.42 19.14
N GLY A 517 81.74 15.71 20.28
CA GLY A 517 82.31 16.52 21.35
C GLY A 517 83.49 15.85 22.05
N ALA A 518 84.38 16.65 22.64
CA ALA A 518 85.47 16.15 23.49
C ALA A 518 84.91 15.48 24.77
N ALA A 519 85.74 14.66 25.43
CA ALA A 519 85.36 14.08 26.72
C ALA A 519 85.21 15.18 27.77
N LYS A 520 84.17 15.07 28.61
CA LYS A 520 83.78 16.07 29.61
C LYS A 520 83.37 15.39 30.91
N MET A 521 83.63 16.05 32.04
CA MET A 521 83.03 15.65 33.31
C MET A 521 81.67 16.34 33.44
N LEU A 522 80.58 15.57 33.38
CA LEU A 522 79.22 16.10 33.37
C LEU A 522 78.51 15.78 34.68
N LYS A 523 77.93 16.80 35.28
CA LYS A 523 76.97 16.66 36.37
C LYS A 523 75.57 16.65 35.77
N ILE A 524 74.87 15.53 35.93
CA ILE A 524 73.56 15.28 35.32
C ILE A 524 72.50 15.22 36.40
N ARG A 525 71.48 16.06 36.29
CA ARG A 525 70.26 16.00 37.12
C ARG A 525 69.10 15.50 36.29
N SER A 526 68.38 14.49 36.80
CA SER A 526 67.15 13.98 36.22
C SER A 526 65.94 14.50 36.98
N ILE A 527 64.97 15.05 36.25
CA ILE A 527 63.75 15.67 36.81
C ILE A 527 62.53 15.10 36.08
N PRO A 528 61.53 14.54 36.80
CA PRO A 528 60.28 14.11 36.19
C PRO A 528 59.47 15.30 35.66
N LEU A 529 58.85 15.13 34.48
CA LEU A 529 57.87 16.07 33.93
C LEU A 529 56.50 15.40 33.92
N TYR A 530 55.56 15.99 34.64
CA TYR A 530 54.18 15.53 34.75
C TYR A 530 53.33 16.11 33.63
N ASP A 531 52.46 15.30 33.04
CA ASP A 531 51.45 15.74 32.09
C ASP A 531 50.21 16.31 32.79
N ALA A 532 49.21 16.71 32.00
CA ALA A 532 47.95 17.24 32.53
C ALA A 532 47.14 16.22 33.35
N GLY A 533 47.39 14.93 33.20
CA GLY A 533 46.79 13.85 33.98
C GLY A 533 47.56 13.53 35.27
N GLY A 534 48.71 14.16 35.51
CA GLY A 534 49.58 13.87 36.65
C GLY A 534 50.45 12.62 36.46
N GLU A 535 50.53 12.07 35.25
CA GLU A 535 51.46 10.98 34.92
C GLU A 535 52.80 11.53 34.44
N ILE A 536 53.89 10.79 34.65
CA ILE A 536 55.22 11.17 34.18
C ILE A 536 55.37 10.73 32.72
N SER A 537 55.12 11.64 31.78
CA SER A 537 55.25 11.37 30.34
C SER A 537 56.70 11.47 29.87
N ASN A 538 57.49 12.32 30.53
CA ASN A 538 58.85 12.67 30.13
C ASN A 538 59.75 12.90 31.34
N ILE A 539 61.07 12.84 31.13
CA ILE A 539 62.05 13.37 32.08
C ILE A 539 62.91 14.43 31.40
N ALA A 540 63.33 15.44 32.15
CA ALA A 540 64.37 16.38 31.75
C ALA A 540 65.70 15.99 32.39
N LEU A 541 66.75 15.90 31.57
CA LEU A 541 68.13 15.79 32.02
C LEU A 541 68.83 17.15 31.86
N LEU A 542 69.37 17.65 32.95
CA LEU A 542 70.18 18.88 33.00
C LEU A 542 71.65 18.51 33.07
N TYR A 543 72.45 19.00 32.14
CA TYR A 543 73.87 18.71 32.01
C TYR A 543 74.67 19.98 32.32
N GLU A 544 75.48 19.90 33.36
CA GLU A 544 76.42 20.95 33.77
C GLU A 544 77.85 20.44 33.51
N ASP A 545 78.63 21.20 32.73
CA ASP A 545 80.03 20.89 32.45
C ASP A 545 80.88 21.27 33.66
N MET A 546 81.48 20.28 34.28
CA MET A 546 82.31 20.41 35.49
C MET A 546 83.80 20.23 35.18
N THR A 547 84.19 20.14 33.90
CA THR A 547 85.56 19.80 33.48
C THR A 547 86.59 20.76 34.10
N ASP A 548 86.30 22.07 34.09
CA ASP A 548 87.20 23.09 34.64
C ASP A 548 87.30 23.04 36.18
N GLN A 549 86.29 22.51 36.86
CA GLN A 549 86.29 22.40 38.34
C GLN A 549 87.12 21.20 38.82
N ALA A 550 87.32 20.17 37.98
CA ALA A 550 88.12 19.00 38.32
C ALA A 550 89.64 19.27 38.29
N GLU A 551 90.08 20.26 37.51
CA GLU A 551 91.51 20.58 37.31
C GLU A 551 92.12 21.44 38.41
N THR A 552 91.36 21.81 39.44
CA THR A 552 91.87 22.48 40.64
C THR A 552 92.03 21.45 41.77
N PRO A 553 93.12 20.66 41.81
CA PRO A 553 93.38 19.82 42.97
C PRO A 553 93.55 20.74 44.18
N GLU A 554 92.80 20.47 45.26
CA GLU A 554 93.02 21.03 46.59
C GLU A 554 94.40 20.63 47.11
N GLY A 555 95.46 21.24 46.56
CA GLY A 555 96.86 21.11 46.95
C GLY A 555 97.29 22.19 47.95
N GLY A 556 96.36 22.71 48.74
CA GLY A 556 96.60 23.69 49.80
C GLY A 556 96.75 23.04 51.17
N ALA A 557 97.65 22.06 51.31
CA ALA A 557 98.06 21.55 52.62
C ALA A 557 98.89 22.63 53.33
N GLY A 558 98.22 23.49 54.10
CA GLY A 558 98.86 24.40 55.04
C GLY A 558 99.51 23.63 56.18
N SER A 559 100.82 23.40 56.09
CA SER A 559 101.64 23.00 57.23
C SER A 559 101.88 24.22 58.13
N GLY A 560 101.06 24.35 59.18
CA GLY A 560 101.35 25.23 60.31
C GLY A 560 102.54 24.69 61.11
N GLY A 561 103.73 25.23 60.86
CA GLY A 561 104.92 25.03 61.69
C GLY A 561 104.95 26.06 62.82
N ILE A 562 104.98 25.55 64.05
CA ILE A 562 105.28 26.28 65.29
C ILE A 562 106.78 26.61 65.31
N SER A 563 107.13 27.89 65.45
CA SER A 563 108.32 28.44 66.16
C SER A 563 108.18 29.94 66.29
#